data_AF-A0A8X7NWP2-F1
#
_entry.id   AF-A0A8X7NWP2-F1
#
_cell.length_a   1.000
_cell.length_b   1.000
_cell.length_c   1.000
_cell.angle_alpha   90.00
_cell.angle_beta   90.00
_cell.angle_gamma   90.00
#
_symmetry.space_group_name_H-M   'P 1'
#
loop_
_entity.id
_entity.type
_entity.pdbx_description
1 polymer ?
#
loop_
_entity_poly.entity_id
_entity_poly.type
_entity_poly.pdbx_seq_one_letter_code
_entity_poly.pdbx_strand_id
1 'polypeptide(L)'
;MLRLPRIPWHVQEVRRRKNVVFTVRGDVLIVKSESPFMSETWNFKIFKMDSSKGLEEIVSLGDQAILLDLGITVLAKDQEGVTSNSIYFTGDEINWYDTEIFVFNLDTKKVEQLPPLVFFICFIL
;
A
#
# COMPACT_ATOMS: atom_id res chain seq x y z
N MET A 1 -15.34 -18.36 0.88
CA MET A 1 -15.79 -17.48 1.97
C MET A 1 -17.23 -17.83 2.32
N LEU A 2 -17.53 -18.05 3.60
CA LEU A 2 -18.89 -18.34 4.10
C LEU A 2 -19.71 -17.04 4.10
N ARG A 3 -20.92 -17.11 3.56
CA ARG A 3 -21.83 -15.97 3.38
C ARG A 3 -22.50 -15.58 4.70
N LEU A 4 -22.44 -14.30 5.09
CA LEU A 4 -23.17 -13.78 6.25
C LEU A 4 -24.51 -13.17 5.78
N PRO A 5 -25.67 -13.76 6.11
CA PRO A 5 -26.97 -13.35 5.52
C PRO A 5 -27.46 -11.97 5.95
N ARG A 6 -26.84 -11.33 6.95
CA ARG A 6 -27.25 -10.02 7.49
C ARG A 6 -26.41 -8.83 7.00
N ILE A 7 -25.33 -9.09 6.26
CA ILE A 7 -24.42 -8.04 5.78
C ILE A 7 -24.64 -7.88 4.27
N PRO A 8 -24.78 -6.65 3.74
CA PRO A 8 -24.90 -6.45 2.29
C PRO A 8 -23.72 -7.06 1.52
N TRP A 9 -23.98 -7.57 0.31
CA TRP A 9 -22.97 -8.27 -0.49
C TRP A 9 -21.74 -7.43 -0.80
N HIS A 10 -21.94 -6.18 -1.24
CA HIS A 10 -20.86 -5.25 -1.57
C HIS A 10 -19.94 -4.95 -0.37
N VAL A 11 -20.47 -5.10 0.85
CA VAL A 11 -19.69 -4.94 2.08
C VAL A 11 -18.85 -6.19 2.33
N GLN A 12 -19.36 -7.39 2.00
CA GLN A 12 -18.65 -8.68 2.17
C GLN A 12 -17.60 -8.99 1.10
N GLU A 13 -17.37 -8.10 0.14
CA GLU A 13 -16.43 -8.38 -0.95
C GLU A 13 -14.97 -8.22 -0.51
N VAL A 14 -14.09 -8.98 -1.17
CA VAL A 14 -12.65 -8.78 -1.05
C VAL A 14 -12.34 -7.43 -1.66
N ARG A 15 -11.78 -6.54 -0.86
CA ARG A 15 -11.33 -5.21 -1.29
C ARG A 15 -10.13 -5.39 -2.19
N ARG A 16 -10.18 -4.83 -3.40
CA ARG A 16 -9.10 -4.92 -4.38
C ARG A 16 -8.74 -3.54 -4.88
N ARG A 17 -7.45 -3.20 -4.84
CA ARG A 17 -6.94 -1.97 -5.46
C ARG A 17 -5.87 -2.29 -6.49
N LYS A 18 -5.78 -1.43 -7.49
CA LYS A 18 -4.73 -1.47 -8.52
C LYS A 18 -4.25 -0.04 -8.73
N ASN A 19 -3.02 0.23 -8.29
CA ASN A 19 -2.40 1.54 -8.36
C ASN A 19 -1.24 1.50 -9.35
N VAL A 20 -1.01 2.61 -10.05
CA VAL A 20 0.20 2.84 -10.83
C VAL A 20 1.10 3.73 -10.00
N VAL A 21 2.36 3.34 -9.86
CA VAL A 21 3.35 4.03 -9.03
C VAL A 21 4.58 4.37 -9.87
N PHE A 22 5.04 5.61 -9.80
CA PHE A 22 6.29 6.05 -10.42
C PHE A 22 7.42 6.01 -9.39
N THR A 23 8.54 5.39 -9.75
CA THR A 23 9.70 5.36 -8.86
C THR A 23 10.55 6.61 -9.01
N VAL A 24 11.32 6.96 -7.97
CA VAL A 24 12.35 8.01 -8.05
C VAL A 24 13.37 7.78 -9.18
N ARG A 25 13.50 6.54 -9.66
CA ARG A 25 14.39 6.16 -10.76
C ARG A 25 13.72 6.28 -12.14
N GLY A 26 12.43 6.64 -12.20
CA GLY A 26 11.65 6.76 -13.41
C GLY A 26 11.03 5.44 -13.91
N ASP A 27 11.08 4.37 -13.10
CA ASP A 27 10.38 3.12 -13.43
C ASP A 27 8.88 3.23 -13.15
N VAL A 28 8.07 2.45 -13.86
CA VAL A 28 6.63 2.32 -13.60
C VAL A 28 6.35 0.99 -12.91
N LEU A 29 5.65 1.05 -11.78
CA LEU A 29 5.18 -0.10 -11.03
C LEU A 29 3.65 -0.19 -11.08
N ILE A 30 3.12 -1.41 -11.15
CA ILE A 30 1.72 -1.73 -10.90
C ILE A 30 1.64 -2.43 -9.55
N VAL A 31 0.97 -1.79 -8.59
CA VAL A 31 0.75 -2.34 -7.26
C VAL A 31 -0.67 -2.85 -7.18
N LYS A 32 -0.84 -4.14 -6.89
CA LYS A 32 -2.13 -4.75 -6.60
C LYS A 32 -2.23 -5.02 -5.12
N SER A 33 -3.36 -4.66 -4.52
CA SER A 33 -3.65 -4.98 -3.12
C SER A 33 -4.96 -5.72 -2.97
N GLU A 34 -5.00 -6.66 -2.04
CA GLU A 34 -6.21 -7.40 -1.67
C GLU A 34 -6.35 -7.46 -0.14
N SER A 35 -7.55 -7.16 0.36
CA SER A 35 -7.91 -7.30 1.78
C SER A 35 -9.24 -8.03 1.92
N PRO A 36 -9.29 -9.15 2.67
CA PRO A 36 -10.56 -9.81 2.96
C PRO A 36 -11.53 -8.91 3.72
N PHE A 37 -12.81 -9.20 3.59
CA PHE A 37 -13.85 -8.53 4.36
C PHE A 37 -13.60 -8.63 5.87
N MET A 38 -13.76 -7.51 6.60
CA MET A 38 -13.53 -7.39 8.05
C MET A 38 -12.12 -7.85 8.49
N SER A 39 -11.13 -7.72 7.62
CA SER A 39 -9.75 -8.06 7.92
C SER A 39 -8.86 -6.84 7.81
N GLU A 40 -8.01 -6.65 8.81
CA GLU A 40 -6.88 -5.71 8.76
C GLU A 40 -5.69 -6.29 7.99
N THR A 41 -5.81 -7.54 7.51
CA THR A 41 -4.79 -8.14 6.67
C THR A 41 -4.86 -7.57 5.26
N TRP A 42 -3.70 -7.20 4.75
CA TRP A 42 -3.50 -6.76 3.37
C TRP A 42 -2.43 -7.62 2.71
N ASN A 43 -2.68 -7.99 1.45
CA ASN A 43 -1.70 -8.65 0.61
C ASN A 43 -1.36 -7.74 -0.56
N PHE A 44 -0.08 -7.57 -0.84
CA PHE A 44 0.41 -6.74 -1.93
C PHE A 44 1.24 -7.55 -2.92
N LYS A 45 1.04 -7.26 -4.21
CA LYS A 45 1.91 -7.70 -5.30
C LYS A 45 2.35 -6.51 -6.11
N ILE A 46 3.64 -6.42 -6.40
CA ILE A 46 4.24 -5.30 -7.12
C ILE A 46 4.80 -5.84 -8.42
N PHE A 47 4.43 -5.23 -9.53
CA PHE A 47 4.93 -5.58 -10.85
C PHE A 47 5.67 -4.39 -11.44
N LYS A 48 6.93 -4.57 -11.81
CA LYS A 48 7.69 -3.58 -12.58
C LYS A 48 7.36 -3.73 -14.06
N MET A 49 7.07 -2.60 -14.71
CA MET A 49 6.89 -2.55 -16.16
C MET A 49 8.26 -2.46 -16.83
N ASP A 50 8.55 -3.46 -17.65
CA ASP A 50 9.75 -3.55 -18.46
C ASP A 50 9.35 -3.50 -19.95
N SER A 51 9.94 -2.55 -20.68
CA SER A 51 9.62 -2.34 -22.10
C SER A 51 9.93 -3.55 -23.00
N SER A 52 10.85 -4.44 -22.57
CA SER A 52 11.30 -5.61 -23.32
C SER A 52 10.67 -6.92 -22.85
N LYS A 53 10.33 -7.04 -21.56
CA LYS A 53 9.82 -8.28 -20.93
C LYS A 53 8.36 -8.21 -20.49
N GLY A 54 7.72 -7.04 -20.55
CA GLY A 54 6.34 -6.84 -20.11
C GLY A 54 6.24 -6.50 -18.62
N LEU A 55 5.69 -7.40 -17.81
CA LEU A 55 5.52 -7.20 -16.36
C LEU A 55 6.32 -8.24 -15.58
N GLU A 56 7.21 -7.78 -14.71
CA GLU A 56 7.99 -8.61 -13.80
C GLU A 56 7.53 -8.40 -12.36
N GLU A 57 7.16 -9.46 -11.64
CA GLU A 57 6.85 -9.35 -10.22
C GLU A 57 8.12 -9.10 -9.41
N ILE A 58 8.14 -8.03 -8.62
CA ILE A 58 9.24 -7.72 -7.72
C ILE A 58 8.81 -7.92 -6.28
N VAL A 59 9.71 -8.47 -5.47
CA VAL A 59 9.43 -8.81 -4.06
C VAL A 59 10.01 -7.81 -3.06
N SER A 60 10.84 -6.88 -3.53
CA SER A 60 11.49 -5.86 -2.71
C SER A 60 11.61 -4.53 -3.46
N LEU A 61 11.54 -3.43 -2.71
CA LEU A 61 11.80 -2.06 -3.16
C LEU A 61 13.21 -1.57 -2.78
N GLY A 62 13.98 -2.38 -2.06
CA GLY A 62 15.29 -2.01 -1.52
C GLY A 62 15.18 -0.87 -0.50
N ASP A 63 15.85 0.24 -0.79
CA ASP A 63 15.90 1.44 0.05
C ASP A 63 14.71 2.40 -0.12
N GLN A 64 13.73 2.04 -0.96
CA GLN A 64 12.55 2.85 -1.23
C GLN A 64 11.33 2.42 -0.42
N ALA A 65 10.38 3.34 -0.26
CA ALA A 65 9.02 3.09 0.19
C ALA A 65 8.01 3.60 -0.85
N ILE A 66 6.86 2.94 -0.97
CA ILE A 66 5.75 3.38 -1.82
C ILE A 66 4.79 4.23 -1.00
N LEU A 67 4.36 5.37 -1.54
CA LEU A 67 3.22 6.13 -1.06
C LEU A 67 2.05 5.85 -2.01
N LEU A 68 1.22 4.87 -1.65
CA LEU A 68 0.35 4.19 -2.61
C LEU A 68 -0.73 5.11 -3.18
N ASP A 69 -1.33 5.93 -2.32
CA ASP A 69 -2.40 6.86 -2.69
C ASP A 69 -1.87 8.08 -3.46
N LEU A 70 -0.57 8.38 -3.32
CA LEU A 70 0.12 9.40 -4.10
C LEU A 70 0.69 8.86 -5.42
N GLY A 71 0.81 7.54 -5.57
CA GLY A 71 1.33 6.93 -6.79
C GLY A 71 2.83 7.16 -7.02
N ILE A 72 3.62 7.33 -5.95
CA ILE A 72 5.07 7.60 -6.04
C ILE A 72 5.89 6.73 -5.08
N THR A 73 7.20 6.65 -5.31
CA THR A 73 8.16 6.18 -4.31
C THR A 73 8.99 7.32 -3.72
N VAL A 74 9.53 7.07 -2.52
CA VAL A 74 10.53 7.93 -1.88
C VAL A 74 11.71 7.09 -1.40
N LEU A 75 12.88 7.72 -1.25
CA LEU A 75 14.05 7.10 -0.61
C LEU A 75 13.88 7.18 0.91
N ALA A 76 13.80 6.04 1.58
CA ALA A 76 13.52 5.99 3.02
C ALA A 76 14.62 6.66 3.86
N LYS A 77 15.89 6.52 3.43
CA LYS A 77 17.03 7.17 4.11
C LYS A 77 16.97 8.69 4.12
N ASP A 78 16.24 9.29 3.17
CA ASP A 78 16.15 10.75 3.00
C ASP A 78 14.91 11.32 3.70
N GLN A 79 14.13 10.46 4.39
CA GLN A 79 12.84 10.80 4.99
C GLN A 79 12.77 10.24 6.42
N GLU A 80 12.78 11.13 7.42
CA GLU A 80 12.66 10.70 8.81
C GLU A 80 11.30 9.98 9.03
N GLY A 81 11.30 8.88 9.79
CA GLY A 81 10.08 8.11 10.05
C GLY A 81 9.59 7.24 8.88
N VAL A 82 10.28 7.21 7.74
CA VAL A 82 9.94 6.31 6.62
C VAL A 82 10.75 5.02 6.71
N THR A 83 10.05 3.90 6.78
CA THR A 83 10.65 2.56 6.77
C THR A 83 10.93 2.13 5.34
N SER A 84 12.15 1.68 5.03
CA SER A 84 12.46 1.13 3.71
C SER A 84 11.69 -0.17 3.44
N ASN A 85 11.60 -0.53 2.15
CA ASN A 85 10.94 -1.76 1.72
C ASN A 85 9.50 -1.88 2.24
N SER A 86 8.75 -0.79 2.20
CA SER A 86 7.39 -0.71 2.74
C SER A 86 6.42 0.02 1.81
N ILE A 87 5.12 -0.13 2.09
CA ILE A 87 4.02 0.51 1.35
C ILE A 87 3.13 1.25 2.36
N TYR A 88 3.02 2.56 2.21
CA TYR A 88 2.12 3.41 2.97
C TYR A 88 0.81 3.59 2.19
N PHE A 89 -0.33 3.40 2.85
CA PHE A 89 -1.65 3.52 2.22
C PHE A 89 -2.75 3.91 3.22
N THR A 90 -3.83 4.51 2.72
CA THR A 90 -5.01 4.85 3.52
C THR A 90 -6.03 3.72 3.55
N GLY A 91 -6.59 3.46 4.73
CA GLY A 91 -7.64 2.46 4.92
C GLY A 91 -9.04 2.99 4.65
N ASP A 92 -9.26 3.71 3.55
CA ASP A 92 -10.50 4.48 3.23
C ASP A 92 -11.83 3.71 3.28
N GLU A 93 -11.82 2.40 3.53
CA GLU A 93 -13.01 1.54 3.61
C GLU A 93 -13.27 0.97 5.02
N ILE A 94 -12.47 1.31 6.04
CA ILE A 94 -12.64 0.78 7.40
C ILE A 94 -13.40 1.75 8.32
N ASN A 95 -13.21 3.07 8.19
CA ASN A 95 -13.89 4.08 9.01
C ASN A 95 -14.13 5.38 8.24
N TRP A 96 -15.32 6.00 8.40
CA TRP A 96 -15.73 7.24 7.71
C TRP A 96 -15.22 8.53 8.36
N TYR A 97 -14.52 8.45 9.51
CA TYR A 97 -14.21 9.63 10.33
C TYR A 97 -12.72 9.91 10.53
N ASP A 98 -11.83 8.94 10.29
CA ASP A 98 -10.39 9.10 10.43
C ASP A 98 -9.66 8.42 9.27
N THR A 99 -8.87 9.17 8.51
CA THR A 99 -7.97 8.61 7.49
C THR A 99 -6.80 7.94 8.20
N GLU A 100 -7.01 6.71 8.65
CA GLU A 100 -5.96 5.87 9.23
C GLU A 100 -4.94 5.51 8.14
N ILE A 101 -3.67 5.72 8.46
CA ILE A 101 -2.55 5.40 7.58
C ILE A 101 -1.98 4.06 8.02
N PHE A 102 -1.78 3.17 7.07
CA PHE A 102 -1.23 1.85 7.29
C PHE A 102 0.11 1.72 6.59
N VAL A 103 1.02 0.98 7.21
CA VAL A 103 2.32 0.61 6.65
C VAL A 103 2.37 -0.89 6.49
N PHE A 104 2.54 -1.35 5.26
CA PHE A 104 2.84 -2.74 4.97
C PHE A 104 4.34 -2.91 4.76
N ASN A 105 4.99 -3.69 5.62
CA ASN A 105 6.40 -4.04 5.47
C ASN A 105 6.55 -5.26 4.54
N LEU A 106 7.32 -5.13 3.45
CA LEU A 106 7.47 -6.19 2.46
C LEU A 106 8.31 -7.37 2.95
N ASP A 107 9.20 -7.18 3.92
CA ASP A 107 10.02 -8.26 4.48
C ASP A 107 9.20 -9.13 5.45
N THR A 108 8.48 -8.48 6.37
CA THR A 108 7.74 -9.18 7.44
C THR A 108 6.31 -9.55 7.02
N LYS A 109 5.80 -8.96 5.94
CA LYS A 109 4.41 -9.08 5.47
C LYS A 109 3.38 -8.67 6.53
N LYS A 110 3.76 -7.75 7.42
CA LYS A 110 2.89 -7.21 8.47
C LYS A 110 2.39 -5.82 8.11
N VAL A 111 1.19 -5.53 8.58
CA VAL A 111 0.56 -4.21 8.54
C VAL A 111 0.66 -3.58 9.92
N GLU A 112 1.07 -2.33 9.99
CA GLU A 112 1.05 -1.50 11.19
C GLU A 112 0.24 -0.23 10.92
N GLN A 113 -0.57 0.18 11.89
CA GLN A 113 -1.33 1.42 11.82
C GLN A 113 -0.49 2.57 12.39
N LEU A 114 -0.40 3.68 11.66
CA LEU A 114 0.24 4.91 12.10
C LEU A 114 -0.80 5.96 12.52
N PRO A 115 -0.46 6.81 13.51
CA PRO A 115 -1.28 7.98 13.82
C PRO A 115 -1.27 8.96 12.64
N PRO A 116 -2.43 9.58 12.28
CA PRO A 116 -2.52 10.51 11.14
C PRO A 116 -1.53 11.69 11.22
N LEU A 117 -1.21 12.16 12.43
CA LEU A 117 -0.32 13.29 12.68
C LEU A 117 1.15 13.02 12.31
N VAL A 118 1.58 11.76 12.27
CA VAL A 118 2.98 11.40 11.98
C VAL A 118 3.32 11.62 10.49
N PHE A 119 2.33 11.49 9.61
CA PHE A 119 2.55 11.50 8.17
C PHE A 119 2.50 12.91 7.56
N PHE A 120 1.64 13.80 8.08
CA PHE A 120 1.55 15.19 7.60
C PHE A 120 2.84 16.00 7.84
N ILE A 121 3.63 15.63 8.86
CA ILE A 121 4.89 16.32 9.19
C ILE A 121 6.03 15.89 8.26
N CYS A 122 6.02 14.67 7.71
CA CYS A 122 7.12 14.14 6.89
C CYS A 122 7.02 14.47 5.38
N PHE A 123 5.87 14.92 4.87
CA PHE A 123 5.70 15.21 3.42
C PHE A 123 5.47 16.68 3.07
N ILE A 124 5.40 17.56 4.07
CA ILE A 124 5.21 19.02 3.88
C ILE A 124 6.47 19.83 4.25
N LEU A 125 7.49 19.21 4.86
CA LEU A 125 8.76 19.86 5.23
C LEU A 125 9.93 19.38 4.37
#